data_AF-A0A421ECU9-F1
#
_entry.id   AF-A0A421ECU9-F1
#
_cell.length_a   1.000
_cell.length_b   1.000
_cell.length_c   1.000
_cell.angle_alpha   90.00
_cell.angle_beta   90.00
_cell.angle_gamma   90.00
#
_symmetry.space_group_name_H-M   'P 1'
#
loop_
_entity.id
_entity.type
_entity.pdbx_description
1 polymer ?
#
loop_
_entity_poly.entity_id
_entity_poly.type
_entity_poly.pdbx_seq_one_letter_code
_entity_poly.pdbx_strand_id
1 'polypeptide(L)'
;MDGATDPIGERGYEQLRRAAETHRSDLVLRLGAEIGLRPAEMTAVRLADITEFDGHRLLAVRESGEVVRETYLPDSVEHDMRKYANAAGAADDEPLFSVSARRLQMLVSEVADRAAETTPHLKDVSSRDLRWRFAASLLDDGVAPDVVCALGGWDRLDRLDPLLDEPDRETIVAAVGESGERAAPSGPQRPVDWVTAVSEALAVAATGEGIATTVCDHLTEGAGFEFAWLAERTGDGLTPHTTAEISETAVEQQIDTHIESVTGLLDVGEVRLVDDDSGSVALVPLVREDTISGVVGVAADGGLTDTERAVLSALGVQVGHAQIAAERKRLLLADTVTELEFHCADERTFTAGVSGALQCTVELSGVVPVAGQSLLYYLMVEGASADAILSYADEDDGVADARLLEEHSDGVLLEVVVTDTPALQLVESGGRVRSVTATGGVATIAVELPSEADIRPTVNAVTDAYPETSLAAKRETERPAETDTGFRDRLTDTLSDRQETVLQAAYHSGYFEWPRGSTAEELADSLDISSPTLHNHLRKAQQKVLTAFFDERPTEPRQPADN
;
A
#
# COMPACT_ATOMS: atom_id res chain seq x y z
N MET A 1 21.04 -18.27 30.87
CA MET A 1 19.68 -17.91 30.42
C MET A 1 19.94 -17.09 29.19
N ASP A 2 20.10 -17.79 28.08
CA ASP A 2 20.41 -17.23 26.76
C ASP A 2 19.06 -16.81 26.16
N GLY A 3 18.62 -15.60 26.52
CA GLY A 3 17.53 -14.95 25.82
C GLY A 3 18.12 -14.13 24.68
N ALA A 4 17.50 -14.21 23.50
CA ALA A 4 17.82 -13.31 22.38
C ALA A 4 17.76 -11.85 22.87
N THR A 5 18.77 -11.05 22.51
CA THR A 5 18.92 -9.66 22.99
C THR A 5 17.80 -8.75 22.51
N ASP A 6 17.22 -9.05 21.33
CA ASP A 6 15.91 -8.60 20.92
C ASP A 6 14.90 -9.77 21.02
N PRO A 7 14.20 -9.92 22.15
CA PRO A 7 13.22 -10.99 22.33
C PRO A 7 11.91 -10.73 21.57
N ILE A 8 11.74 -9.54 20.99
CA ILE A 8 10.54 -9.12 20.27
C ILE A 8 10.69 -9.49 18.79
N GLY A 9 11.80 -9.11 18.16
CA GLY A 9 12.01 -9.25 16.72
C GLY A 9 10.95 -8.51 15.88
N GLU A 10 11.08 -8.55 14.55
CA GLU A 10 10.16 -7.83 13.66
C GLU A 10 8.73 -8.38 13.75
N ARG A 11 8.54 -9.69 13.58
CA ARG A 11 7.22 -10.34 13.66
C ARG A 11 6.57 -10.19 15.03
N GLY A 12 7.33 -10.24 16.13
CA GLY A 12 6.78 -10.05 17.46
C GLY A 12 6.37 -8.61 17.72
N TYR A 13 7.06 -7.64 17.12
CA TYR A 13 6.67 -6.23 17.21
C TYR A 13 5.33 -5.97 16.51
N GLU A 14 5.12 -6.53 15.32
CA GLU A 14 3.82 -6.45 14.64
C GLU A 14 2.69 -7.06 15.48
N GLN A 15 2.93 -8.20 16.12
CA GLN A 15 1.95 -8.84 17.00
C GLN A 15 1.65 -7.99 18.25
N LEU A 16 2.65 -7.31 18.82
CA LEU A 16 2.42 -6.34 19.91
C LEU A 16 1.54 -5.18 19.45
N ARG A 17 1.79 -4.63 18.25
CA ARG A 17 0.97 -3.54 17.68
C ARG A 17 -0.46 -3.98 17.42
N ARG A 18 -0.68 -5.17 16.84
CA ARG A 18 -2.02 -5.75 16.64
C ARG A 18 -2.77 -5.98 17.96
N ALA A 19 -2.03 -6.33 19.01
CA ALA A 19 -2.60 -6.47 20.35
C ALA A 19 -2.87 -5.13 21.03
N ALA A 20 -2.55 -3.97 20.47
CA ALA A 20 -2.87 -2.68 21.06
C ALA A 20 -4.34 -2.28 20.79
N GLU A 21 -5.20 -2.30 21.81
CA GLU A 21 -6.63 -1.97 21.67
C GLU A 21 -6.94 -0.48 21.54
N THR A 22 -5.96 0.39 21.84
CA THR A 22 -6.14 1.83 21.82
C THR A 22 -5.04 2.53 21.03
N HIS A 23 -5.38 3.64 20.37
CA HIS A 23 -4.42 4.53 19.72
C HIS A 23 -3.30 4.98 20.69
N ARG A 24 -3.66 5.19 21.97
CA ARG A 24 -2.69 5.51 23.02
C ARG A 24 -1.69 4.37 23.23
N SER A 25 -2.18 3.13 23.31
CA SER A 25 -1.32 1.98 23.55
C SER A 25 -0.39 1.70 22.38
N ASP A 26 -0.89 1.79 21.16
CA ASP A 26 -0.08 1.63 19.95
C ASP A 26 1.01 2.71 19.90
N LEU A 27 0.64 3.99 20.07
CA LEU A 27 1.61 5.08 20.05
C LEU A 27 2.72 4.93 21.10
N VAL A 28 2.42 4.42 22.30
CA VAL A 28 3.44 4.14 23.33
C VAL A 28 4.41 3.04 22.87
N LEU A 29 3.95 2.01 22.17
CA LEU A 29 4.82 0.99 21.59
C LEU A 29 5.74 1.61 20.52
N ARG A 30 5.17 2.40 19.61
CA ARG A 30 5.91 3.06 18.51
C ARG A 30 6.97 4.01 19.03
N LEU A 31 6.64 4.86 20.01
CA LEU A 31 7.63 5.75 20.64
C LEU A 31 8.79 4.97 21.29
N GLY A 32 8.55 3.75 21.74
CA GLY A 32 9.58 2.89 22.35
C GLY A 32 10.44 2.16 21.33
N ALA A 33 9.80 1.58 20.30
CA ALA A 33 10.44 0.65 19.35
C ALA A 33 10.87 1.28 18.03
N GLU A 34 10.28 2.41 17.62
CA GLU A 34 10.64 3.12 16.38
C GLU A 34 11.47 4.39 16.65
N ILE A 35 11.40 4.94 17.88
CA ILE A 35 12.11 6.18 18.26
C ILE A 35 13.11 5.96 19.43
N GLY A 36 13.01 4.81 20.11
CA GLY A 36 13.94 4.46 21.19
C GLY A 36 13.73 5.22 22.50
N LEU A 37 12.55 5.82 22.71
CA LEU A 37 12.28 6.62 23.91
C LEU A 37 12.11 5.76 25.17
N ARG A 38 12.58 6.29 26.30
CA ARG A 38 12.29 5.77 27.64
C ARG A 38 10.91 6.25 28.09
N PRO A 39 10.20 5.52 28.97
CA PRO A 39 8.92 5.98 29.50
C PRO A 39 8.95 7.39 30.15
N ALA A 40 10.06 7.78 30.77
CA ALA A 40 10.22 9.14 31.30
C ALA A 40 10.35 10.20 30.18
N GLU A 41 11.07 9.87 29.11
CA GLU A 41 11.19 10.72 27.92
C GLU A 41 9.84 10.82 27.19
N MET A 42 9.11 9.71 27.03
CA MET A 42 7.77 9.69 26.43
C MET A 42 6.80 10.66 27.14
N THR A 43 6.83 10.74 28.47
CA THR A 43 5.98 11.68 29.22
C THR A 43 6.35 13.15 29.05
N ALA A 44 7.52 13.44 28.48
CA ALA A 44 8.00 14.79 28.24
C ALA A 44 7.89 15.22 26.77
N VAL A 45 7.45 14.33 25.86
CA VAL A 45 7.28 14.61 24.43
C VAL A 45 6.22 15.67 24.20
N ARG A 46 6.51 16.63 23.31
CA ARG A 46 5.61 17.71 22.89
C ARG A 46 5.66 17.83 21.36
N LEU A 47 4.58 18.27 20.72
CA LEU A 47 4.61 18.50 19.26
C LEU A 47 5.50 19.68 18.89
N ALA A 48 5.63 20.67 19.78
CA ALA A 48 6.52 21.82 19.60
C ALA A 48 8.01 21.45 19.64
N ASP A 49 8.37 20.25 20.09
CA ASP A 49 9.76 19.75 20.13
C ASP A 49 10.14 19.02 18.82
N ILE A 50 9.25 19.01 17.82
CA ILE A 50 9.51 18.44 16.49
C ILE A 50 10.16 19.53 15.61
N THR A 51 11.29 19.19 15.01
CA THR A 51 12.04 20.06 14.11
C THR A 51 12.27 19.36 12.77
N GLU A 52 12.54 20.14 11.73
CA GLU A 52 12.85 19.64 10.40
C GLU A 52 14.30 19.96 10.05
N PHE A 53 15.01 18.95 9.53
CA PHE A 53 16.38 19.05 9.07
C PHE A 53 16.54 18.23 7.78
N ASP A 54 16.86 18.92 6.68
CA ASP A 54 17.11 18.31 5.36
C ASP A 54 15.96 17.41 4.86
N GLY A 55 14.72 17.85 5.04
CA GLY A 55 13.53 17.08 4.66
C GLY A 55 13.18 15.92 5.61
N HIS A 56 13.95 15.73 6.68
CA HIS A 56 13.70 14.75 7.73
C HIS A 56 13.22 15.40 9.01
N ARG A 57 12.41 14.69 9.78
CA ARG A 57 11.92 15.17 11.08
C ARG A 57 12.75 14.62 12.21
N LEU A 58 13.08 15.50 13.16
CA LEU A 58 13.79 15.19 14.39
C LEU A 58 12.92 15.54 15.58
N LEU A 59 13.03 14.75 16.65
CA LEU A 59 12.37 15.01 17.92
C LEU A 59 13.42 15.39 18.98
N ALA A 60 13.29 16.58 19.56
CA ALA A 60 14.06 16.98 20.72
C ALA A 60 13.58 16.24 21.97
N VAL A 61 14.42 15.34 22.50
CA VAL A 61 14.09 14.50 23.65
C VAL A 61 14.48 15.22 24.93
N ARG A 62 13.50 15.36 25.84
CA ARG A 62 13.68 16.06 27.10
C ARG A 62 13.83 15.11 28.29
N GLU A 63 14.71 15.47 29.20
CA GLU A 63 14.82 14.88 30.53
C GLU A 63 14.88 16.00 31.56
N SER A 64 14.01 15.94 32.58
CA SER A 64 13.91 16.99 33.61
C SER A 64 13.72 18.43 33.08
N GLY A 65 13.13 18.59 31.89
CA GLY A 65 12.83 19.87 31.27
C GLY A 65 13.89 20.39 30.28
N GLU A 66 15.07 19.78 30.25
CA GLU A 66 16.16 20.14 29.32
C GLU A 66 16.19 19.17 28.14
N VAL A 67 16.54 19.66 26.95
CA VAL A 67 16.78 18.80 25.78
C VAL A 67 18.12 18.10 25.99
N VAL A 68 18.09 16.78 26.06
CA VAL A 68 19.28 15.96 26.33
C VAL A 68 19.85 15.30 25.07
N ARG A 69 19.02 15.13 24.04
CA ARG A 69 19.40 14.57 22.73
C ARG A 69 18.31 14.88 21.70
N GLU A 70 18.65 14.72 20.44
CA GLU A 70 17.68 14.66 19.33
C GLU A 70 17.66 13.22 18.79
N THR A 71 16.52 12.81 18.27
CA THR A 71 16.35 11.49 17.63
C THR A 71 15.55 11.63 16.35
N TYR A 72 15.73 10.69 15.44
CA TYR A 72 14.96 10.62 14.21
C TYR A 72 13.48 10.35 14.52
N LEU A 73 12.60 11.07 13.85
CA LEU A 73 11.15 10.92 13.97
C LEU A 73 10.58 10.49 12.61
N PRO A 74 10.16 9.22 12.45
CA PRO A 74 9.50 8.79 11.23
C PRO A 74 8.18 9.54 11.01
N ASP A 75 7.88 9.89 9.75
CA ASP A 75 6.67 10.65 9.38
C ASP A 75 5.38 9.97 9.84
N SER A 76 5.34 8.64 9.75
CA SER A 76 4.19 7.86 10.20
C SER A 76 3.99 7.91 11.72
N VAL A 77 5.05 8.05 12.52
CA VAL A 77 4.91 8.21 13.98
C VAL A 77 4.51 9.64 14.31
N GLU A 78 5.05 10.63 13.60
CA GLU A 78 4.64 12.04 13.77
C GLU A 78 3.15 12.25 13.49
N HIS A 79 2.65 11.63 12.42
CA HIS A 79 1.24 11.65 12.08
C HIS A 79 0.37 11.12 13.23
N ASP A 80 0.76 9.98 13.81
CA ASP A 80 0.06 9.39 14.95
C ASP A 80 0.16 10.24 16.22
N MET A 81 1.29 10.90 16.45
CA MET A 81 1.44 11.85 17.55
C MET A 81 0.46 13.02 17.40
N ARG A 82 0.33 13.61 16.20
CA ARG A 82 -0.64 14.69 15.94
C ARG A 82 -2.08 14.22 16.07
N LYS A 83 -2.40 13.04 15.51
CA LYS A 83 -3.73 12.44 15.61
C LYS A 83 -4.12 12.21 17.07
N TYR A 84 -3.19 11.70 17.88
CA TYR A 84 -3.42 11.50 19.31
C TYR A 84 -3.57 12.82 20.08
N ALA A 85 -2.72 13.81 19.82
CA ALA A 85 -2.80 15.13 20.46
C ALA A 85 -4.14 15.83 20.17
N ASN A 86 -4.59 15.79 18.92
CA ASN A 86 -5.89 16.34 18.50
C ASN A 86 -7.05 15.66 19.23
N ALA A 87 -7.03 14.32 19.31
CA ALA A 87 -8.06 13.57 20.03
C ALA A 87 -8.04 13.81 21.56
N ALA A 88 -6.86 14.05 22.12
CA ALA A 88 -6.66 14.33 23.54
C ALA A 88 -6.91 15.81 23.90
N GLY A 89 -7.01 16.70 22.92
CA GLY A 89 -7.11 18.15 23.11
C GLY A 89 -5.84 18.78 23.70
N ALA A 90 -4.67 18.17 23.46
CA ALA A 90 -3.39 18.67 23.95
C ALA A 90 -2.84 19.75 23.00
N ALA A 91 -2.40 20.88 23.55
CA ALA A 91 -1.74 21.91 22.76
C ALA A 91 -0.31 21.48 22.37
N ASP A 92 0.25 22.11 21.33
CA ASP A 92 1.56 21.71 20.79
C ASP A 92 2.70 21.81 21.82
N ASP A 93 2.62 22.74 22.77
CA ASP A 93 3.60 22.97 23.83
C ASP A 93 3.33 22.15 25.12
N GLU A 94 2.23 21.42 25.16
CA GLU A 94 1.87 20.54 26.28
C GLU A 94 2.40 19.12 26.08
N PRO A 95 2.72 18.39 27.17
CA PRO A 95 3.12 16.99 27.08
C PRO A 95 2.03 16.13 26.43
N LEU A 96 2.42 15.31 25.47
CA LEU A 96 1.54 14.44 24.71
C LEU A 96 0.76 13.48 25.60
N PHE A 97 1.38 13.00 26.68
CA PHE A 97 0.72 12.13 27.67
C PHE A 97 0.60 12.81 29.04
N SER A 98 -0.63 12.88 29.55
CA SER A 98 -0.93 13.37 30.91
C SER A 98 -0.78 12.32 32.03
N VAL A 99 0.04 11.28 31.84
CA VAL A 99 0.22 10.19 32.81
C VAL A 99 1.68 9.99 33.21
N SER A 100 1.90 9.26 34.30
CA SER A 100 3.25 8.91 34.75
C SER A 100 3.95 7.90 33.83
N ALA A 101 5.29 7.92 33.84
CA ALA A 101 6.13 6.92 33.18
C ALA A 101 5.77 5.49 33.62
N ARG A 102 5.41 5.29 34.89
CA ARG A 102 4.96 3.98 35.40
C ARG A 102 3.66 3.51 34.76
N ARG A 103 2.72 4.42 34.45
CA ARG A 103 1.49 4.06 33.74
C ARG A 103 1.78 3.66 32.29
N LEU A 104 2.73 4.32 31.63
CA LEU A 104 3.16 3.93 30.28
C LEU A 104 3.83 2.54 30.30
N GLN A 105 4.68 2.26 31.29
CA GLN A 105 5.25 0.91 31.48
C GLN A 105 4.19 -0.16 31.69
N MET A 106 3.20 0.11 32.55
CA MET A 106 2.08 -0.81 32.77
C MET A 106 1.30 -1.08 31.49
N LEU A 107 1.09 -0.04 30.67
CA LEU A 107 0.40 -0.18 29.40
C LEU A 107 1.16 -1.11 28.45
N VAL A 108 2.49 -1.02 28.38
CA VAL A 108 3.31 -1.94 27.57
C VAL A 108 3.13 -3.37 28.06
N SER A 109 3.18 -3.60 29.38
CA SER A 109 2.94 -4.93 29.96
C SER A 109 1.53 -5.45 29.70
N GLU A 110 0.50 -4.59 29.79
CA GLU A 110 -0.90 -4.95 29.48
C GLU A 110 -1.07 -5.35 28.01
N VAL A 111 -0.32 -4.75 27.08
CA VAL A 111 -0.30 -5.15 25.67
C VAL A 111 0.46 -6.46 25.47
N ALA A 112 1.62 -6.61 26.11
CA ALA A 112 2.43 -7.83 26.05
C ALA A 112 1.67 -9.06 26.58
N ASP A 113 0.96 -8.91 27.70
CA ASP A 113 0.14 -9.98 28.28
C ASP A 113 -0.97 -10.45 27.32
N ARG A 114 -1.58 -9.52 26.57
CA ARG A 114 -2.60 -9.85 25.57
C ARG A 114 -1.98 -10.47 24.32
N ALA A 115 -0.87 -9.93 23.82
CA ALA A 115 -0.14 -10.51 22.70
C ALA A 115 0.33 -11.94 23.01
N ALA A 116 0.66 -12.22 24.28
CA ALA A 116 1.07 -13.53 24.74
C ALA A 116 -0.02 -14.62 24.67
N GLU A 117 -1.30 -14.25 24.53
CA GLU A 117 -2.40 -15.21 24.36
C GLU A 117 -2.26 -15.99 23.04
N THR A 118 -1.80 -15.33 21.97
CA THR A 118 -1.55 -15.93 20.66
C THR A 118 -0.07 -16.19 20.41
N THR A 119 0.81 -15.41 21.04
CA THR A 119 2.25 -15.41 20.80
C THR A 119 3.03 -15.52 22.12
N PRO A 120 3.17 -16.73 22.70
CA PRO A 120 3.61 -16.90 24.09
C PRO A 120 4.99 -16.33 24.46
N HIS A 121 5.89 -16.16 23.49
CA HIS A 121 7.23 -15.60 23.74
C HIS A 121 7.23 -14.09 24.00
N LEU A 122 6.14 -13.38 23.69
CA LEU A 122 5.97 -11.96 23.99
C LEU A 122 5.54 -11.70 25.43
N LYS A 123 5.35 -12.75 26.22
CA LYS A 123 5.06 -12.62 27.64
C LYS A 123 6.21 -11.91 28.35
N ASP A 124 5.86 -11.05 29.30
CA ASP A 124 6.80 -10.26 30.10
C ASP A 124 7.62 -9.21 29.32
N VAL A 125 7.30 -8.96 28.04
CA VAL A 125 7.90 -7.85 27.27
C VAL A 125 7.65 -6.52 27.97
N SER A 126 8.71 -5.71 28.06
CA SER A 126 8.73 -4.44 28.76
C SER A 126 9.10 -3.27 27.84
N SER A 127 8.96 -2.05 28.34
CA SER A 127 9.42 -0.85 27.62
C SER A 127 10.93 -0.84 27.36
N ARG A 128 11.72 -1.65 28.09
CA ARG A 128 13.15 -1.80 27.83
C ARG A 128 13.38 -2.62 26.56
N ASP A 129 12.57 -3.64 26.35
CA ASP A 129 12.72 -4.56 25.21
C ASP A 129 12.30 -3.87 23.92
N LEU A 130 11.32 -2.95 23.96
CA LEU A 130 11.02 -2.05 22.84
C LEU A 130 12.26 -1.24 22.43
N ARG A 131 13.04 -0.72 23.39
CA ARG A 131 14.28 0.01 23.07
C ARG A 131 15.37 -0.88 22.50
N TRP A 132 15.40 -2.16 22.87
CA TRP A 132 16.29 -3.12 22.24
C TRP A 132 15.86 -3.43 20.81
N ARG A 133 14.55 -3.55 20.54
CA ARG A 133 14.02 -3.67 19.18
C ARG A 133 14.39 -2.47 18.32
N PHE A 134 14.31 -1.26 18.86
CA PHE A 134 14.77 -0.04 18.17
C PHE A 134 16.24 -0.13 17.76
N ALA A 135 17.13 -0.49 18.70
CA ALA A 135 18.55 -0.61 18.40
C ALA A 135 18.84 -1.74 17.41
N ALA A 136 18.20 -2.89 17.56
CA ALA A 136 18.34 -4.03 16.67
C ALA A 136 17.96 -3.64 15.23
N SER A 137 16.79 -3.03 15.04
CA SER A 137 16.32 -2.60 13.72
C SER A 137 17.30 -1.69 13.01
N LEU A 138 17.86 -0.69 13.70
CA LEU A 138 18.81 0.24 13.08
C LEU A 138 20.15 -0.44 12.76
N LEU A 139 20.61 -1.37 13.60
CA LEU A 139 21.83 -2.14 13.34
C LEU A 139 21.64 -3.09 12.16
N ASP A 140 20.48 -3.74 12.06
CA ASP A 140 20.08 -4.58 10.92
C ASP A 140 20.04 -3.75 9.62
N ASP A 141 19.59 -2.50 9.70
CA ASP A 141 19.59 -1.52 8.59
C ASP A 141 20.99 -0.94 8.27
N GLY A 142 22.04 -1.40 8.96
CA GLY A 142 23.43 -0.99 8.72
C GLY A 142 23.81 0.37 9.33
N VAL A 143 23.00 0.92 10.23
CA VAL A 143 23.32 2.17 10.93
C VAL A 143 24.48 1.94 11.90
N ALA A 144 25.51 2.79 11.83
CA ALA A 144 26.70 2.66 12.65
C ALA A 144 26.34 2.66 14.17
N PRO A 145 26.94 1.77 14.98
CA PRO A 145 26.57 1.62 16.40
C PRO A 145 26.70 2.90 17.25
N ASP A 146 27.60 3.81 16.88
CA ASP A 146 27.76 5.10 17.55
C ASP A 146 26.61 6.06 17.23
N VAL A 147 26.08 6.01 16.02
CA VAL A 147 24.86 6.71 15.60
C VAL A 147 23.64 6.14 16.33
N VAL A 148 23.51 4.80 16.42
CA VAL A 148 22.42 4.16 17.20
C VAL A 148 22.49 4.57 18.67
N CYS A 149 23.70 4.64 19.25
CA CYS A 149 23.92 5.15 20.60
C CYS A 149 23.45 6.60 20.77
N ALA A 150 23.77 7.48 19.82
CA ALA A 150 23.31 8.87 19.83
C ALA A 150 21.77 8.98 19.73
N LEU A 151 21.16 8.24 18.79
CA LEU A 151 19.72 8.26 18.56
C LEU A 151 18.90 7.64 19.68
N GLY A 152 19.38 6.62 20.36
CA GLY A 152 18.66 6.03 21.50
C GLY A 152 19.09 6.54 22.86
N GLY A 153 20.10 7.41 22.94
CA GLY A 153 20.62 7.95 24.20
C GLY A 153 21.30 6.90 25.07
N TRP A 154 22.14 6.05 24.46
CA TRP A 154 23.10 5.21 25.18
C TRP A 154 24.41 5.98 25.39
N ASP A 155 24.90 5.99 26.62
CA ASP A 155 26.10 6.71 27.02
C ASP A 155 27.40 6.03 26.57
N ARG A 156 27.32 4.75 26.18
CA ARG A 156 28.46 3.92 25.83
C ARG A 156 28.08 2.86 24.78
N LEU A 157 28.98 2.66 23.82
CA LEU A 157 28.89 1.64 22.76
C LEU A 157 28.81 0.20 23.29
N ASP A 158 29.49 -0.09 24.41
CA ASP A 158 29.49 -1.41 25.05
C ASP A 158 28.10 -1.85 25.55
N ARG A 159 27.11 -0.94 25.55
CA ARG A 159 25.71 -1.29 25.79
C ARG A 159 25.08 -2.01 24.62
N LEU A 160 25.53 -1.77 23.38
CA LEU A 160 25.02 -2.43 22.19
C LEU A 160 25.71 -3.76 21.90
N ASP A 161 26.81 -4.08 22.59
CA ASP A 161 27.58 -5.32 22.47
C ASP A 161 26.72 -6.60 22.33
N PRO A 162 25.61 -6.79 23.09
CA PRO A 162 24.83 -8.02 22.94
C PRO A 162 23.94 -8.06 21.68
N LEU A 163 23.85 -6.97 20.91
CA LEU A 163 23.19 -6.89 19.59
C LEU A 163 24.21 -6.91 18.43
N LEU A 164 25.50 -6.84 18.73
CA LEU A 164 26.54 -6.87 17.71
C LEU A 164 27.03 -8.31 17.58
N ASP A 165 26.95 -8.85 16.36
CA ASP A 165 27.54 -10.14 16.08
C ASP A 165 29.07 -10.07 16.20
N GLU A 166 29.69 -11.13 16.72
CA GLU A 166 31.15 -11.25 16.66
C GLU A 166 31.56 -11.26 15.19
N PRO A 167 32.34 -10.27 14.71
CA PRO A 167 32.68 -10.20 13.30
C PRO A 167 33.52 -11.41 12.94
N ASP A 168 33.11 -12.10 11.89
CA ASP A 168 33.86 -13.24 11.39
C ASP A 168 35.21 -12.78 10.79
N ARG A 169 36.06 -13.76 10.45
CA ARG A 169 37.40 -13.46 9.93
C ARG A 169 37.36 -12.64 8.64
N GLU A 170 36.32 -12.79 7.84
CA GLU A 170 36.15 -12.09 6.57
C GLU A 170 35.79 -10.62 6.81
N THR A 171 34.83 -10.37 7.71
CA THR A 171 34.43 -9.03 8.19
C THR A 171 35.59 -8.28 8.83
N ILE A 172 36.40 -8.95 9.66
CA ILE A 172 37.60 -8.35 10.26
C ILE A 172 38.64 -7.97 9.20
N VAL A 173 38.85 -8.82 8.19
CA VAL A 173 39.82 -8.55 7.11
C VAL A 173 39.35 -7.41 6.21
N ALA A 174 38.05 -7.34 5.90
CA ALA A 174 37.45 -6.25 5.14
C ALA A 174 37.60 -4.91 5.88
N ALA A 175 37.24 -4.87 7.17
CA ALA A 175 37.29 -3.64 7.99
C ALA A 175 38.73 -3.11 8.20
N VAL A 176 39.73 -4.00 8.33
CA VAL A 176 41.14 -3.60 8.49
C VAL A 176 41.81 -3.30 7.14
N GLY A 177 41.35 -3.94 6.06
CA GLY A 177 41.81 -3.69 4.69
C GLY A 177 41.62 -2.25 4.23
N GLU A 178 40.60 -1.56 4.74
CA GLU A 178 40.34 -0.14 4.44
C GLU A 178 41.17 0.85 5.28
N SER A 179 41.78 0.41 6.38
CA SER A 179 42.46 1.30 7.34
C SER A 179 43.98 1.43 7.14
N GLY A 180 44.56 0.70 6.19
CA GLY A 180 46.01 0.65 5.95
C GLY A 180 46.46 1.47 4.74
N GLU A 181 46.75 2.74 4.95
CA GLU A 181 47.57 3.61 4.08
C GLU A 181 47.14 3.81 2.62
N ARG A 182 47.13 5.09 2.23
CA ARG A 182 47.30 5.56 0.85
C ARG A 182 48.54 4.92 0.21
N ALA A 183 48.39 3.75 -0.36
CA ALA A 183 49.27 3.19 -1.37
C ALA A 183 48.42 2.95 -2.61
N ALA A 184 48.77 3.60 -3.71
CA ALA A 184 48.05 3.48 -4.98
C ALA A 184 47.83 2.00 -5.34
N PRO A 185 46.59 1.52 -5.53
CA PRO A 185 46.38 0.14 -5.90
C PRO A 185 46.76 -0.02 -7.38
N SER A 186 47.84 -0.76 -7.60
CA SER A 186 48.20 -1.30 -8.91
C SER A 186 47.80 -2.77 -8.93
N GLY A 187 46.51 -3.04 -9.13
CA GLY A 187 45.90 -4.37 -9.22
C GLY A 187 44.39 -4.24 -9.51
N PRO A 188 43.79 -5.10 -10.35
CA PRO A 188 42.52 -4.79 -11.03
C PRO A 188 41.32 -4.77 -10.08
N GLN A 189 40.74 -3.57 -9.89
CA GLN A 189 39.58 -3.23 -9.03
C GLN A 189 38.21 -3.71 -9.57
N ARG A 190 38.19 -4.67 -10.52
CA ARG A 190 36.96 -5.06 -11.23
C ARG A 190 35.79 -5.51 -10.33
N PRO A 191 35.96 -6.26 -9.21
CA PRO A 191 34.81 -6.83 -8.49
C PRO A 191 33.98 -5.84 -7.67
N VAL A 192 34.54 -4.71 -7.23
CA VAL A 192 33.87 -3.75 -6.31
C VAL A 192 33.14 -2.65 -7.07
N ASP A 193 33.64 -2.30 -8.26
CA ASP A 193 33.13 -1.17 -9.05
C ASP A 193 31.73 -1.45 -9.63
N TRP A 194 31.43 -2.68 -10.05
CA TRP A 194 30.11 -3.00 -10.62
C TRP A 194 29.02 -3.21 -9.55
N VAL A 195 29.38 -3.64 -8.33
CA VAL A 195 28.41 -3.79 -7.21
C VAL A 195 27.82 -2.44 -6.83
N THR A 196 28.67 -1.42 -6.76
CA THR A 196 28.24 -0.05 -6.46
C THR A 196 27.36 0.49 -7.59
N ALA A 197 27.74 0.26 -8.85
CA ALA A 197 26.95 0.66 -10.01
C ALA A 197 25.57 -0.03 -10.06
N VAL A 198 25.50 -1.34 -9.78
CA VAL A 198 24.23 -2.06 -9.69
C VAL A 198 23.40 -1.57 -8.52
N SER A 199 23.99 -1.31 -7.36
CA SER A 199 23.28 -0.77 -6.19
C SER A 199 22.67 0.61 -6.49
N GLU A 200 23.41 1.51 -7.13
CA GLU A 200 22.92 2.82 -7.56
C GLU A 200 21.80 2.69 -8.61
N ALA A 201 21.94 1.78 -9.57
CA ALA A 201 20.95 1.59 -10.63
C ALA A 201 19.66 0.92 -10.09
N LEU A 202 19.79 -0.01 -9.13
CA LEU A 202 18.66 -0.61 -8.41
C LEU A 202 17.88 0.43 -7.59
N ALA A 203 18.55 1.41 -7.00
CA ALA A 203 17.90 2.49 -6.25
C ALA A 203 16.99 3.38 -7.14
N VAL A 204 17.25 3.42 -8.45
CA VAL A 204 16.46 4.19 -9.42
C VAL A 204 15.32 3.37 -10.04
N ALA A 205 15.45 2.04 -10.07
CA ALA A 205 14.49 1.16 -10.72
C ALA A 205 13.13 1.16 -9.99
N ALA A 206 12.05 1.39 -10.75
CA ALA A 206 10.70 1.53 -10.21
C ALA A 206 9.86 0.24 -10.28
N THR A 207 10.28 -0.76 -11.04
CA THR A 207 9.53 -1.99 -11.32
C THR A 207 10.44 -3.22 -11.27
N GLY A 208 9.86 -4.40 -10.98
CA GLY A 208 10.59 -5.67 -11.01
C GLY A 208 11.26 -5.97 -12.35
N GLU A 209 10.59 -5.64 -13.46
CA GLU A 209 11.13 -5.77 -14.82
C GLU A 209 12.31 -4.80 -15.05
N GLY A 210 12.19 -3.54 -14.61
CA GLY A 210 13.28 -2.56 -14.69
C GLY A 210 14.50 -2.97 -13.86
N ILE A 211 14.28 -3.59 -12.70
CA ILE A 211 15.35 -4.19 -11.88
C ILE A 211 16.03 -5.32 -12.65
N ALA A 212 15.27 -6.24 -13.25
CA ALA A 212 15.82 -7.38 -13.98
C ALA A 212 16.70 -6.95 -15.17
N THR A 213 16.21 -6.02 -16.00
CA THR A 213 16.97 -5.45 -17.12
C THR A 213 18.27 -4.80 -16.65
N THR A 214 18.18 -3.94 -15.64
CA THR A 214 19.34 -3.22 -15.09
C THR A 214 20.44 -4.16 -14.60
N VAL A 215 20.07 -5.25 -13.93
CA VAL A 215 21.00 -6.25 -13.40
C VAL A 215 21.69 -7.01 -14.54
N CYS A 216 20.94 -7.50 -15.53
CA CYS A 216 21.52 -8.24 -16.65
C CYS A 216 22.45 -7.36 -17.53
N ASP A 217 22.08 -6.11 -17.76
CA ASP A 217 22.90 -5.15 -18.51
C ASP A 217 24.21 -4.85 -17.76
N HIS A 218 24.15 -4.59 -16.46
CA HIS A 218 25.36 -4.31 -15.68
C HIS A 218 26.28 -5.51 -15.52
N LEU A 219 25.74 -6.73 -15.42
CA LEU A 219 26.55 -7.95 -15.35
C LEU A 219 27.33 -8.19 -16.66
N THR A 220 26.74 -7.88 -17.80
CA THR A 220 27.40 -8.04 -19.10
C THR A 220 28.33 -6.87 -19.44
N GLU A 221 27.84 -5.63 -19.37
CA GLU A 221 28.60 -4.43 -19.76
C GLU A 221 29.61 -3.96 -18.69
N GLY A 222 29.23 -4.06 -17.41
CA GLY A 222 30.01 -3.55 -16.28
C GLY A 222 30.93 -4.58 -15.64
N ALA A 223 30.41 -5.78 -15.33
CA ALA A 223 31.19 -6.85 -14.70
C ALA A 223 31.96 -7.71 -15.71
N GLY A 224 31.54 -7.70 -16.99
CA GLY A 224 32.23 -8.39 -18.08
C GLY A 224 31.91 -9.88 -18.19
N PHE A 225 30.76 -10.32 -17.66
CA PHE A 225 30.24 -11.66 -17.91
C PHE A 225 29.79 -11.78 -19.37
N GLU A 226 30.03 -12.92 -20.00
CA GLU A 226 29.68 -13.13 -21.41
C GLU A 226 28.17 -13.04 -21.66
N PHE A 227 27.37 -13.52 -20.71
CA PHE A 227 25.92 -13.36 -20.71
C PHE A 227 25.38 -13.32 -19.27
N ALA A 228 24.16 -12.80 -19.14
CA ALA A 228 23.39 -12.86 -17.92
C ALA A 228 21.89 -13.07 -18.24
N TRP A 229 21.18 -13.77 -17.38
CA TRP A 229 19.72 -13.88 -17.46
C TRP A 229 19.11 -13.94 -16.07
N LEU A 230 17.85 -13.52 -15.96
CA LEU A 230 17.07 -13.56 -14.73
C LEU A 230 15.76 -14.31 -14.98
N ALA A 231 15.45 -15.25 -14.10
CA ALA A 231 14.18 -15.97 -14.10
C ALA A 231 13.51 -15.88 -12.74
N GLU A 232 12.19 -15.67 -12.74
CA GLU A 232 11.38 -15.66 -11.52
C GLU A 232 10.72 -17.01 -11.30
N ARG A 233 10.42 -17.33 -10.04
CA ARG A 233 9.71 -18.52 -9.67
C ARG A 233 8.21 -18.34 -9.89
N THR A 234 7.62 -19.21 -10.70
CA THR A 234 6.18 -19.25 -10.98
C THR A 234 5.64 -20.65 -10.65
N GLY A 235 4.96 -20.77 -9.51
CA GLY A 235 4.51 -22.07 -8.99
C GLY A 235 5.69 -22.99 -8.68
N ASP A 236 5.76 -24.14 -9.36
CA ASP A 236 6.81 -25.16 -9.20
C ASP A 236 7.97 -25.01 -10.22
N GLY A 237 7.95 -23.98 -11.07
CA GLY A 237 8.96 -23.76 -12.12
C GLY A 237 9.64 -22.39 -12.07
N LEU A 238 10.56 -22.16 -13.01
CA LEU A 238 11.13 -20.85 -13.29
C LEU A 238 10.65 -20.34 -14.65
N THR A 239 10.38 -19.04 -14.75
CA THR A 239 10.06 -18.35 -16.00
C THR A 239 11.11 -17.28 -16.27
N PRO A 240 11.86 -17.36 -17.39
CA PRO A 240 12.77 -16.29 -17.81
C PRO A 240 12.03 -14.96 -17.95
N HIS A 241 12.60 -13.90 -17.39
CA HIS A 241 12.05 -12.54 -17.44
C HIS A 241 12.92 -11.59 -18.25
N THR A 242 14.24 -11.75 -18.19
CA THR A 242 15.19 -10.88 -18.91
C THR A 242 16.42 -11.69 -19.28
N THR A 243 17.00 -11.38 -20.43
CA THR A 243 18.24 -11.96 -20.93
C THR A 243 19.13 -10.88 -21.52
N ALA A 244 20.45 -11.02 -21.36
CA ALA A 244 21.48 -10.16 -21.94
C ALA A 244 22.57 -11.02 -22.57
N GLU A 245 22.90 -10.74 -23.84
CA GLU A 245 23.90 -11.45 -24.65
C GLU A 245 23.70 -12.99 -24.75
N ILE A 246 22.48 -13.48 -24.50
CA ILE A 246 22.05 -14.87 -24.69
C ILE A 246 20.63 -14.92 -25.25
N SER A 247 20.33 -15.94 -26.06
CA SER A 247 18.97 -16.13 -26.60
C SER A 247 18.03 -16.77 -25.58
N GLU A 248 16.76 -16.37 -25.54
CA GLU A 248 15.72 -16.96 -24.68
C GLU A 248 15.65 -18.49 -24.80
N THR A 249 15.72 -19.04 -26.03
CA THR A 249 15.69 -20.49 -26.26
C THR A 249 16.88 -21.23 -25.63
N ALA A 250 18.05 -20.58 -25.51
CA ALA A 250 19.20 -21.15 -24.83
C ALA A 250 19.02 -21.10 -23.30
N VAL A 251 18.41 -20.03 -22.77
CA VAL A 251 18.07 -19.91 -21.35
C VAL A 251 17.04 -20.95 -20.92
N GLU A 252 15.99 -21.16 -21.72
CA GLU A 252 15.00 -22.22 -21.50
C GLU A 252 15.67 -23.61 -21.43
N GLN A 253 16.58 -23.89 -22.37
CA GLN A 253 17.35 -25.15 -22.37
C GLN A 253 18.25 -25.28 -21.13
N GLN A 254 18.89 -24.20 -20.67
CA GLN A 254 19.69 -24.20 -19.44
C GLN A 254 18.86 -24.48 -18.20
N ILE A 255 17.69 -23.84 -18.06
CA ILE A 255 16.76 -24.07 -16.95
C ILE A 255 16.25 -25.51 -16.96
N ASP A 256 15.85 -26.04 -18.11
CA ASP A 256 15.36 -27.41 -18.24
C ASP A 256 16.46 -28.45 -17.94
N THR A 257 17.68 -28.22 -18.44
CA THR A 257 18.81 -29.14 -18.25
C THR A 257 19.26 -29.19 -16.79
N HIS A 258 19.14 -28.07 -16.07
CA HIS A 258 19.62 -27.94 -14.71
C HIS A 258 18.50 -27.80 -13.68
N ILE A 259 17.28 -28.21 -14.02
CA ILE A 259 16.11 -27.99 -13.19
C ILE A 259 16.33 -28.51 -11.76
N GLU A 260 16.91 -29.70 -11.55
CA GLU A 260 17.19 -30.22 -10.19
C GLU A 260 18.19 -29.36 -9.40
N SER A 261 19.18 -28.76 -10.08
CA SER A 261 20.15 -27.86 -9.43
C SER A 261 19.53 -26.51 -9.14
N VAL A 262 18.72 -26.00 -10.07
CA VAL A 262 17.92 -24.78 -9.97
C VAL A 262 16.87 -24.88 -8.87
N THR A 263 16.14 -25.99 -8.74
CA THR A 263 15.19 -26.21 -7.65
C THR A 263 15.92 -26.46 -6.33
N GLY A 264 17.03 -27.21 -6.34
CA GLY A 264 17.83 -27.47 -5.14
C GLY A 264 18.61 -26.24 -4.61
N LEU A 265 18.76 -25.20 -5.43
CA LEU A 265 19.21 -23.85 -5.03
C LEU A 265 18.16 -23.16 -4.16
N LEU A 266 16.86 -23.35 -4.49
CA LEU A 266 15.71 -22.72 -3.81
C LEU A 266 15.59 -23.11 -2.33
N ASP A 267 16.30 -24.16 -1.90
CA ASP A 267 16.28 -24.68 -0.53
C ASP A 267 17.53 -24.28 0.29
N VAL A 268 18.62 -23.82 -0.34
CA VAL A 268 19.95 -23.68 0.31
C VAL A 268 20.52 -22.26 0.24
N GLY A 269 20.15 -21.43 -0.75
CA GLY A 269 20.58 -20.02 -0.79
C GLY A 269 22.02 -19.76 -1.22
N GLU A 270 22.74 -20.76 -1.73
CA GLU A 270 24.15 -20.62 -2.13
C GLU A 270 24.34 -20.57 -3.64
N VAL A 271 25.24 -19.73 -4.14
CA VAL A 271 25.62 -19.71 -5.57
C VAL A 271 26.15 -21.09 -6.01
N ARG A 272 25.58 -21.68 -7.06
CA ARG A 272 26.03 -22.97 -7.62
C ARG A 272 26.60 -22.83 -9.02
N LEU A 273 27.67 -23.56 -9.28
CA LEU A 273 28.20 -23.73 -10.63
C LEU A 273 27.61 -24.99 -11.24
N VAL A 274 27.14 -24.86 -12.48
CA VAL A 274 26.63 -25.97 -13.26
C VAL A 274 27.23 -25.92 -14.66
N ASP A 275 27.62 -27.06 -15.20
CA ASP A 275 28.24 -27.13 -16.53
C ASP A 275 27.20 -27.61 -17.56
N ASP A 276 27.13 -26.92 -18.70
CA ASP A 276 26.35 -27.32 -19.88
C ASP A 276 27.25 -27.49 -21.13
N ASP A 277 26.63 -27.80 -22.27
CA ASP A 277 27.33 -27.93 -23.57
C ASP A 277 27.83 -26.59 -24.14
N SER A 278 27.39 -25.47 -23.56
CA SER A 278 27.69 -24.08 -23.95
C SER A 278 28.72 -23.40 -23.04
N GLY A 279 29.02 -23.96 -21.85
CA GLY A 279 29.91 -23.37 -20.87
C GLY A 279 29.54 -23.71 -19.41
N SER A 280 30.26 -23.13 -18.46
CA SER A 280 29.89 -23.18 -17.03
C SER A 280 28.99 -22.00 -16.71
N VAL A 281 27.92 -22.24 -15.95
CA VAL A 281 26.94 -21.24 -15.53
C VAL A 281 26.92 -21.15 -14.02
N ALA A 282 27.08 -19.93 -13.50
CA ALA A 282 26.83 -19.66 -12.09
C ALA A 282 25.37 -19.25 -11.89
N LEU A 283 24.66 -20.03 -11.09
CA LEU A 283 23.29 -19.79 -10.68
C LEU A 283 23.28 -19.12 -9.32
N VAL A 284 22.74 -17.92 -9.28
CA VAL A 284 22.70 -17.01 -8.13
C VAL A 284 21.25 -16.89 -7.64
N PRO A 285 20.92 -17.32 -6.42
CA PRO A 285 19.55 -17.24 -5.91
C PRO A 285 19.15 -15.81 -5.57
N LEU A 286 17.91 -15.44 -5.91
CA LEU A 286 17.28 -14.19 -5.48
C LEU A 286 16.51 -14.41 -4.19
N VAL A 287 17.03 -13.91 -3.07
CA VAL A 287 16.48 -14.18 -1.74
C VAL A 287 15.50 -13.09 -1.33
N ARG A 288 14.28 -13.49 -0.97
CA ARG A 288 13.17 -12.67 -0.48
C ARG A 288 12.68 -13.22 0.85
N GLU A 289 12.86 -12.49 1.95
CA GLU A 289 12.32 -12.85 3.28
C GLU A 289 12.53 -14.35 3.63
N ASP A 290 13.76 -14.84 3.47
CA ASP A 290 14.16 -16.26 3.65
C ASP A 290 13.59 -17.28 2.65
N THR A 291 12.99 -16.83 1.54
CA THR A 291 12.51 -17.67 0.43
C THR A 291 13.13 -17.25 -0.89
N ILE A 292 13.42 -18.19 -1.79
CA ILE A 292 14.03 -17.85 -3.07
C ILE A 292 12.94 -17.57 -4.10
N SER A 293 12.89 -16.32 -4.56
CA SER A 293 11.90 -15.80 -5.50
C SER A 293 12.29 -15.96 -6.96
N GLY A 294 13.56 -16.29 -7.23
CA GLY A 294 14.07 -16.44 -8.59
C GLY A 294 15.56 -16.78 -8.61
N VAL A 295 16.13 -16.81 -9.81
CA VAL A 295 17.55 -17.11 -10.05
C VAL A 295 18.09 -16.18 -11.12
N VAL A 296 19.32 -15.72 -10.92
CA VAL A 296 20.15 -15.07 -11.94
C VAL A 296 21.20 -16.08 -12.42
N GLY A 297 21.25 -16.32 -13.73
CA GLY A 297 22.31 -17.12 -14.35
C GLY A 297 23.35 -16.21 -15.01
N VAL A 298 24.63 -16.43 -14.72
CA VAL A 298 25.74 -15.74 -15.40
C VAL A 298 26.75 -16.72 -15.94
N ALA A 299 27.39 -16.36 -17.06
CA ALA A 299 28.50 -17.11 -17.61
C ALA A 299 29.64 -17.21 -16.57
N ALA A 300 30.21 -18.41 -16.39
CA ALA A 300 31.26 -18.70 -15.43
C ALA A 300 32.37 -19.57 -16.05
N ASP A 301 32.64 -19.37 -17.34
CA ASP A 301 33.67 -20.11 -18.07
C ASP A 301 35.06 -19.89 -17.45
N GLY A 302 35.62 -20.97 -16.90
CA GLY A 302 36.87 -20.93 -16.12
C GLY A 302 36.69 -21.00 -14.60
N GLY A 303 35.44 -21.07 -14.13
CA GLY A 303 35.07 -21.11 -12.72
C GLY A 303 34.99 -19.71 -12.09
N LEU A 304 34.39 -19.64 -10.90
CA LEU A 304 34.36 -18.44 -10.08
C LEU A 304 35.41 -18.49 -8.98
N THR A 305 36.06 -17.35 -8.72
CA THR A 305 36.82 -17.14 -7.50
C THR A 305 35.90 -17.04 -6.29
N ASP A 306 36.43 -17.27 -5.08
CA ASP A 306 35.65 -17.13 -3.84
C ASP A 306 35.10 -15.70 -3.69
N THR A 307 35.86 -14.69 -4.13
CA THR A 307 35.43 -13.29 -4.12
C THR A 307 34.27 -13.03 -5.09
N GLU A 308 34.32 -13.55 -6.32
CA GLU A 308 33.21 -13.40 -7.28
C GLU A 308 31.96 -14.14 -6.80
N ARG A 309 32.11 -15.31 -6.16
CA ARG A 309 31.01 -16.04 -5.55
C ARG A 309 30.34 -15.24 -4.43
N ALA A 310 31.13 -14.66 -3.53
CA ALA A 310 30.63 -13.83 -2.43
C ALA A 310 29.89 -12.60 -2.95
N VAL A 311 30.46 -11.92 -3.96
CA VAL A 311 29.86 -10.74 -4.57
C VAL A 311 28.54 -11.06 -5.28
N LEU A 312 28.49 -12.14 -6.06
CA LEU A 312 27.25 -12.58 -6.72
C LEU A 312 26.18 -12.97 -5.69
N SER A 313 26.57 -13.62 -4.59
CA SER A 313 25.64 -13.93 -3.49
C SER A 313 25.04 -12.66 -2.87
N ALA A 314 25.86 -11.65 -2.62
CA ALA A 314 25.39 -10.35 -2.10
C ALA A 314 24.45 -9.65 -3.09
N LEU A 315 24.76 -9.71 -4.39
CA LEU A 315 23.88 -9.20 -5.44
C LEU A 315 22.51 -9.90 -5.42
N GLY A 316 22.47 -11.22 -5.27
CA GLY A 316 21.22 -11.98 -5.20
C GLY A 316 20.29 -11.53 -4.07
N VAL A 317 20.87 -11.21 -2.90
CA VAL A 317 20.14 -10.63 -1.76
C VAL A 317 19.64 -9.22 -2.08
N GLN A 318 20.52 -8.35 -2.61
CA GLN A 318 20.17 -6.96 -2.94
C GLN A 318 19.05 -6.87 -4.00
N VAL A 319 19.12 -7.68 -5.05
CA VAL A 319 18.09 -7.74 -6.10
C VAL A 319 16.77 -8.25 -5.52
N GLY A 320 16.81 -9.28 -4.66
CA GLY A 320 15.63 -9.76 -3.95
C GLY A 320 14.97 -8.67 -3.10
N HIS A 321 15.75 -7.89 -2.35
CA HIS A 321 15.26 -6.76 -1.55
C HIS A 321 14.67 -5.65 -2.44
N ALA A 322 15.33 -5.31 -3.55
CA ALA A 322 14.83 -4.31 -4.49
C ALA A 322 13.49 -4.74 -5.12
N GLN A 323 13.34 -6.03 -5.46
CA GLN A 323 12.07 -6.57 -5.96
C GLN A 323 10.95 -6.49 -4.93
N ILE A 324 11.24 -6.76 -3.64
CA ILE A 324 10.26 -6.57 -2.54
C ILE A 324 9.88 -5.09 -2.43
N ALA A 325 10.85 -4.19 -2.46
CA ALA A 325 10.60 -2.76 -2.33
C ALA A 325 9.75 -2.23 -3.49
N ALA A 326 10.02 -2.67 -4.72
CA ALA A 326 9.24 -2.33 -5.89
C ALA A 326 7.81 -2.90 -5.82
N GLU A 327 7.64 -4.15 -5.37
CA GLU A 327 6.33 -4.76 -5.22
C GLU A 327 5.53 -4.12 -4.07
N ARG A 328 6.16 -3.86 -2.93
CA ARG A 328 5.54 -3.14 -1.80
C ARG A 328 5.13 -1.73 -2.21
N LYS A 329 5.95 -1.02 -2.97
CA LYS A 329 5.61 0.30 -3.51
C LYS A 329 4.41 0.20 -4.46
N ARG A 330 4.36 -0.80 -5.34
CA ARG A 330 3.22 -1.06 -6.22
C ARG A 330 1.94 -1.35 -5.44
N LEU A 331 2.03 -2.20 -4.41
CA LEU A 331 0.90 -2.56 -3.54
C LEU A 331 0.42 -1.38 -2.68
N LEU A 332 1.33 -0.55 -2.17
CA LEU A 332 0.99 0.67 -1.42
C LEU A 332 0.33 1.73 -2.31
N LEU A 333 0.78 1.86 -3.56
CA LEU A 333 0.19 2.81 -4.51
C LEU A 333 -1.17 2.34 -5.04
N ALA A 334 -1.44 1.04 -5.04
CA ALA A 334 -2.75 0.49 -5.42
C ALA A 334 -3.90 0.93 -4.46
N ASP A 335 -3.59 1.30 -3.21
CA ASP A 335 -4.56 1.75 -2.21
C ASP A 335 -4.68 3.29 -2.08
N THR A 336 -3.97 4.03 -2.92
CA THR A 336 -4.09 5.50 -2.97
C THR A 336 -5.08 5.88 -4.08
N VAL A 337 -5.99 6.81 -3.80
CA VAL A 337 -6.88 7.40 -4.81
C VAL A 337 -6.62 8.90 -4.92
N THR A 338 -6.80 9.45 -6.12
CA THR A 338 -6.86 10.89 -6.31
C THR A 338 -8.31 11.34 -6.23
N GLU A 339 -8.65 12.11 -5.20
CA GLU A 339 -9.91 12.82 -5.09
C GLU A 339 -9.84 14.15 -5.84
N LEU A 340 -10.76 14.36 -6.79
CA LEU A 340 -10.99 15.64 -7.45
C LEU A 340 -12.35 16.19 -7.05
N GLU A 341 -12.41 17.50 -6.81
CA GLU A 341 -13.65 18.23 -6.56
C GLU A 341 -13.85 19.28 -7.64
N PHE A 342 -14.98 19.22 -8.33
CA PHE A 342 -15.37 20.18 -9.37
C PHE A 342 -16.53 21.03 -8.88
N HIS A 343 -16.47 22.34 -9.13
CA HIS A 343 -17.63 23.23 -9.02
C HIS A 343 -18.13 23.55 -10.42
N CYS A 344 -19.39 23.20 -10.68
CA CYS A 344 -20.07 23.36 -11.96
C CYS A 344 -21.27 24.29 -11.76
N ALA A 345 -21.21 25.49 -12.33
CA ALA A 345 -22.34 26.42 -12.35
C ALA A 345 -23.12 26.37 -13.68
N ASP A 346 -22.81 25.40 -14.54
CA ASP A 346 -23.41 25.27 -15.86
C ASP A 346 -24.86 24.81 -15.73
N GLU A 347 -25.80 25.72 -16.00
CA GLU A 347 -27.25 25.48 -15.89
C GLU A 347 -27.75 24.37 -16.83
N ARG A 348 -26.96 23.97 -17.84
CA ARG A 348 -27.25 22.80 -18.70
C ARG A 348 -27.18 21.49 -17.93
N THR A 349 -26.49 21.47 -16.78
CA THR A 349 -26.46 20.30 -15.92
C THR A 349 -27.70 20.29 -15.05
N PHE A 350 -28.45 19.19 -15.09
CA PHE A 350 -29.73 19.07 -14.37
C PHE A 350 -29.62 19.46 -12.89
N THR A 351 -28.58 19.00 -12.18
CA THR A 351 -28.40 19.27 -10.74
C THR A 351 -28.17 20.75 -10.42
N ALA A 352 -27.33 21.45 -11.19
CA ALA A 352 -27.15 22.89 -11.04
C ALA A 352 -28.43 23.64 -11.43
N GLY A 353 -28.98 23.34 -12.61
CA GLY A 353 -30.17 23.99 -13.17
C GLY A 353 -31.38 23.89 -12.25
N VAL A 354 -31.74 22.69 -11.78
CA VAL A 354 -32.91 22.49 -10.90
C VAL A 354 -32.73 23.18 -9.55
N SER A 355 -31.52 23.14 -8.97
CA SER A 355 -31.22 23.81 -7.70
C SER A 355 -31.34 25.34 -7.81
N GLY A 356 -30.92 25.91 -8.94
CA GLY A 356 -31.03 27.34 -9.23
C GLY A 356 -32.49 27.76 -9.50
N ALA A 357 -33.18 27.03 -10.37
CA ALA A 357 -34.54 27.36 -10.80
C ALA A 357 -35.56 27.23 -9.66
N LEU A 358 -35.46 26.17 -8.86
CA LEU A 358 -36.42 25.87 -7.79
C LEU A 358 -35.93 26.32 -6.40
N GLN A 359 -34.71 26.86 -6.29
CA GLN A 359 -34.09 27.26 -5.02
C GLN A 359 -34.08 26.11 -4.00
N CYS A 360 -33.80 24.90 -4.48
CA CYS A 360 -33.74 23.67 -3.70
C CYS A 360 -32.30 23.22 -3.46
N THR A 361 -32.13 22.25 -2.56
CA THR A 361 -30.88 21.52 -2.34
C THR A 361 -31.01 20.15 -2.96
N VAL A 362 -30.01 19.72 -3.72
CA VAL A 362 -29.96 18.41 -4.38
C VAL A 362 -28.76 17.65 -3.84
N GLU A 363 -28.96 16.40 -3.43
CA GLU A 363 -27.89 15.52 -2.99
C GLU A 363 -27.99 14.16 -3.70
N LEU A 364 -26.85 13.63 -4.13
CA LEU A 364 -26.76 12.32 -4.76
C LEU A 364 -26.75 11.21 -3.70
N SER A 365 -27.78 10.36 -3.73
CA SER A 365 -27.87 9.13 -2.94
C SER A 365 -27.18 7.95 -3.62
N GLY A 366 -27.10 7.97 -4.95
CA GLY A 366 -26.46 6.91 -5.74
C GLY A 366 -26.38 7.24 -7.21
N VAL A 367 -25.41 6.65 -7.91
CA VAL A 367 -25.24 6.81 -9.36
C VAL A 367 -24.94 5.47 -10.00
N VAL A 368 -25.57 5.21 -11.13
CA VAL A 368 -25.40 3.97 -11.88
C VAL A 368 -25.17 4.27 -13.36
N PRO A 369 -24.06 3.82 -13.97
CA PRO A 369 -23.86 3.94 -15.41
C PRO A 369 -24.87 3.07 -16.17
N VAL A 370 -25.58 3.65 -17.13
CA VAL A 370 -26.56 2.93 -17.97
C VAL A 370 -26.15 2.98 -19.44
N ALA A 371 -26.84 2.21 -20.29
CA ALA A 371 -26.51 2.14 -21.72
C ALA A 371 -26.71 3.52 -22.39
N GLY A 372 -25.95 3.80 -23.46
CA GLY A 372 -26.13 5.02 -24.25
C GLY A 372 -25.40 6.27 -23.74
N GLN A 373 -24.31 6.11 -22.97
CA GLN A 373 -23.55 7.22 -22.37
C GLN A 373 -24.43 8.10 -21.48
N SER A 374 -25.16 7.47 -20.56
CA SER A 374 -26.04 8.16 -19.62
C SER A 374 -25.79 7.64 -18.21
N LEU A 375 -26.09 8.48 -17.22
CA LEU A 375 -26.02 8.10 -15.82
C LEU A 375 -27.42 8.12 -15.23
N LEU A 376 -27.73 7.10 -14.45
CA LEU A 376 -28.93 7.03 -13.65
C LEU A 376 -28.62 7.56 -12.25
N TYR A 377 -29.19 8.71 -11.92
CA TYR A 377 -29.01 9.38 -10.64
C TYR A 377 -30.18 9.07 -9.71
N TYR A 378 -29.85 8.74 -8.47
CA TYR A 378 -30.78 8.73 -7.35
C TYR A 378 -30.54 9.99 -6.54
N LEU A 379 -31.47 10.94 -6.59
CA LEU A 379 -31.32 12.27 -6.03
C LEU A 379 -32.31 12.49 -4.90
N MET A 380 -31.80 12.92 -3.74
CA MET A 380 -32.61 13.50 -2.69
C MET A 380 -32.71 15.01 -2.90
N VAL A 381 -33.93 15.53 -2.99
CA VAL A 381 -34.16 16.96 -3.23
C VAL A 381 -34.97 17.55 -2.08
N GLU A 382 -34.40 18.57 -1.43
CA GLU A 382 -35.03 19.29 -0.33
C GLU A 382 -35.47 20.69 -0.76
N GLY A 383 -36.67 21.11 -0.37
CA GLY A 383 -37.17 22.46 -0.63
C GLY A 383 -37.96 22.64 -1.95
N ALA A 384 -38.20 21.57 -2.71
CA ALA A 384 -39.10 21.56 -3.86
C ALA A 384 -40.03 20.33 -3.84
N SER A 385 -41.25 20.47 -4.37
CA SER A 385 -42.21 19.37 -4.48
C SER A 385 -41.92 18.50 -5.69
N ALA A 386 -42.27 17.21 -5.63
CA ALA A 386 -42.07 16.26 -6.72
C ALA A 386 -42.61 16.77 -8.06
N ASP A 387 -43.85 17.29 -8.09
CA ASP A 387 -44.47 17.83 -9.31
C ASP A 387 -43.65 18.95 -9.98
N ALA A 388 -43.02 19.81 -9.19
CA ALA A 388 -42.23 20.92 -9.71
C ALA A 388 -40.90 20.44 -10.28
N ILE A 389 -40.27 19.46 -9.62
CA ILE A 389 -39.01 18.86 -10.06
C ILE A 389 -39.23 18.04 -11.35
N LEU A 390 -40.28 17.23 -11.40
CA LEU A 390 -40.64 16.44 -12.59
C LEU A 390 -41.01 17.36 -13.77
N SER A 391 -41.76 18.44 -13.52
CA SER A 391 -42.06 19.42 -14.58
C SER A 391 -40.81 20.11 -15.12
N TYR A 392 -39.81 20.37 -14.25
CA TYR A 392 -38.52 20.90 -14.68
C TYR A 392 -37.74 19.88 -15.51
N ALA A 393 -37.70 18.62 -15.06
CA ALA A 393 -37.02 17.52 -15.76
C ALA A 393 -37.60 17.25 -17.16
N ASP A 394 -38.92 17.34 -17.33
CA ASP A 394 -39.60 17.17 -18.62
C ASP A 394 -39.20 18.24 -19.66
N GLU A 395 -38.74 19.41 -19.21
CA GLU A 395 -38.32 20.53 -20.05
C GLU A 395 -36.79 20.60 -20.26
N ASP A 396 -36.02 19.74 -19.57
CA ASP A 396 -34.55 19.76 -19.59
C ASP A 396 -34.00 18.80 -20.66
N ASP A 397 -33.33 19.35 -21.68
CA ASP A 397 -32.74 18.58 -22.79
C ASP A 397 -31.64 17.59 -22.33
N GLY A 398 -31.06 17.80 -21.13
CA GLY A 398 -30.05 16.93 -20.52
C GLY A 398 -30.64 15.74 -19.76
N VAL A 399 -31.96 15.64 -19.65
CA VAL A 399 -32.68 14.54 -18.98
C VAL A 399 -33.43 13.68 -20.00
N ALA A 400 -33.17 12.38 -19.97
CA ALA A 400 -33.91 11.43 -20.82
C ALA A 400 -35.20 10.92 -20.16
N ASP A 401 -35.19 10.75 -18.84
CA ASP A 401 -36.33 10.28 -18.05
C ASP A 401 -36.18 10.68 -16.58
N ALA A 402 -37.29 10.89 -15.89
CA ALA A 402 -37.31 11.20 -14.46
C ALA A 402 -38.54 10.61 -13.78
N ARG A 403 -38.35 10.02 -12.60
CA ARG A 403 -39.40 9.32 -11.87
C ARG A 403 -39.29 9.55 -10.37
N LEU A 404 -40.43 9.79 -9.73
CA LEU A 404 -40.55 9.81 -8.28
C LEU A 404 -40.45 8.38 -7.72
N LEU A 405 -39.54 8.18 -6.77
CA LEU A 405 -39.45 6.93 -6.00
C LEU A 405 -40.22 7.07 -4.70
N GLU A 406 -39.84 8.05 -3.88
CA GLU A 406 -40.42 8.28 -2.56
C GLU A 406 -40.54 9.76 -2.26
N GLU A 407 -41.60 10.11 -1.52
CA GLU A 407 -41.79 11.44 -0.97
C GLU A 407 -41.76 11.34 0.55
N HIS A 408 -40.73 11.95 1.15
CA HIS A 408 -40.55 12.02 2.58
C HIS A 408 -41.03 13.37 3.11
N SER A 409 -41.08 13.53 4.44
CA SER A 409 -41.47 14.80 5.06
C SER A 409 -40.42 15.92 4.90
N ASP A 410 -39.18 15.53 4.66
CA ASP A 410 -37.98 16.37 4.57
C ASP A 410 -37.46 16.53 3.13
N GLY A 411 -37.96 15.75 2.17
CA GLY A 411 -37.69 15.97 0.75
C GLY A 411 -38.18 14.84 -0.14
N VAL A 412 -37.71 14.83 -1.38
CA VAL A 412 -38.19 13.97 -2.46
C VAL A 412 -37.04 13.14 -3.00
N LEU A 413 -37.20 11.81 -3.03
CA LEU A 413 -36.26 10.89 -3.66
C LEU A 413 -36.70 10.59 -5.09
N LEU A 414 -35.85 10.94 -6.05
CA LEU A 414 -36.11 10.77 -7.48
C LEU A 414 -35.04 9.92 -8.15
N GLU A 415 -35.45 9.23 -9.20
CA GLU A 415 -34.58 8.58 -10.16
C GLU A 415 -34.57 9.42 -11.45
N VAL A 416 -33.38 9.82 -11.94
CA VAL A 416 -33.23 10.69 -13.10
C VAL A 416 -32.16 10.13 -14.04
N VAL A 417 -32.51 9.87 -15.29
CA VAL A 417 -31.57 9.47 -16.35
C VAL A 417 -31.00 10.73 -16.97
N VAL A 418 -29.76 11.07 -16.64
CA VAL A 418 -29.05 12.23 -17.18
C VAL A 418 -28.15 11.83 -18.34
N THR A 419 -28.20 12.60 -19.42
CA THR A 419 -27.41 12.39 -20.64
C THR A 419 -26.33 13.45 -20.84
N ASP A 420 -26.50 14.63 -20.24
CA ASP A 420 -25.54 15.74 -20.30
C ASP A 420 -25.07 16.12 -18.89
N THR A 421 -23.96 15.51 -18.44
CA THR A 421 -23.37 15.79 -17.12
C THR A 421 -21.83 15.66 -17.13
N PRO A 422 -21.09 16.55 -16.41
CA PRO A 422 -19.64 16.42 -16.22
C PRO A 422 -19.22 15.07 -15.63
N ALA A 423 -20.07 14.48 -14.79
CA ALA A 423 -19.80 13.20 -14.14
C ALA A 423 -19.67 12.04 -15.14
N LEU A 424 -20.30 12.14 -16.30
CA LEU A 424 -20.23 11.10 -17.33
C LEU A 424 -18.78 10.93 -17.83
N GLN A 425 -18.10 12.03 -18.14
CA GLN A 425 -16.70 12.00 -18.57
C GLN A 425 -15.75 11.53 -17.48
N LEU A 426 -16.08 11.85 -16.22
CA LEU A 426 -15.33 11.38 -15.05
C LEU A 426 -15.45 9.86 -14.89
N VAL A 427 -16.65 9.30 -15.04
CA VAL A 427 -16.90 7.86 -15.01
C VAL A 427 -16.25 7.15 -16.21
N GLU A 428 -16.34 7.72 -17.42
CA GLU A 428 -15.67 7.19 -18.61
C GLU A 428 -14.14 7.16 -18.47
N SER A 429 -13.57 8.04 -17.64
CA SER A 429 -12.14 8.05 -17.29
C SER A 429 -11.78 7.04 -16.18
N GLY A 430 -12.69 6.15 -15.79
CA GLY A 430 -12.50 5.19 -14.71
C GLY A 430 -12.71 5.79 -13.31
N GLY A 431 -13.31 6.99 -13.21
CA GLY A 431 -13.59 7.66 -11.96
C GLY A 431 -14.85 7.13 -11.27
N ARG A 432 -14.78 7.02 -9.94
CA ARG A 432 -15.92 6.73 -9.09
C ARG A 432 -16.46 8.02 -8.51
N VAL A 433 -17.69 8.39 -8.87
CA VAL A 433 -18.35 9.56 -8.29
C VAL A 433 -18.70 9.26 -6.84
N ARG A 434 -18.16 10.06 -5.92
CA ARG A 434 -18.37 9.91 -4.48
C ARG A 434 -19.58 10.68 -3.99
N SER A 435 -19.77 11.89 -4.51
CA SER A 435 -20.92 12.72 -4.18
C SER A 435 -21.18 13.74 -5.28
N VAL A 436 -22.44 14.11 -5.45
CA VAL A 436 -22.85 15.31 -6.17
C VAL A 436 -23.82 16.04 -5.25
N THR A 437 -23.54 17.31 -4.99
CA THR A 437 -24.44 18.20 -4.24
C THR A 437 -24.68 19.44 -5.04
N ALA A 438 -25.89 19.99 -5.05
CA ALA A 438 -26.15 21.26 -5.73
C ALA A 438 -27.02 22.17 -4.88
N THR A 439 -26.64 23.45 -4.84
CA THR A 439 -27.38 24.48 -4.11
C THR A 439 -27.20 25.81 -4.81
N GLY A 440 -28.31 26.53 -5.01
CA GLY A 440 -28.27 27.88 -5.56
C GLY A 440 -27.67 27.98 -6.96
N GLY A 441 -27.83 26.95 -7.79
CA GLY A 441 -27.34 26.95 -9.17
C GLY A 441 -25.92 26.43 -9.35
N VAL A 442 -25.27 25.91 -8.30
CA VAL A 442 -23.90 25.39 -8.40
C VAL A 442 -23.86 23.95 -7.88
N ALA A 443 -23.40 23.03 -8.73
CA ALA A 443 -23.15 21.64 -8.38
C ALA A 443 -21.68 21.44 -7.97
N THR A 444 -21.45 20.76 -6.85
CA THR A 444 -20.15 20.27 -6.39
C THR A 444 -20.09 18.77 -6.64
N ILE A 445 -19.15 18.34 -7.48
CA ILE A 445 -18.96 16.94 -7.88
C ILE A 445 -17.63 16.46 -7.30
N ALA A 446 -17.68 15.48 -6.39
CA ALA A 446 -16.49 14.81 -5.88
C ALA A 446 -16.32 13.45 -6.57
N VAL A 447 -15.15 13.20 -7.14
CA VAL A 447 -14.80 11.95 -7.82
C VAL A 447 -13.48 11.40 -7.30
N GLU A 448 -13.39 10.10 -7.17
CA GLU A 448 -12.17 9.35 -6.92
C GLU A 448 -11.66 8.73 -8.22
N LEU A 449 -10.40 8.97 -8.54
CA LEU A 449 -9.71 8.35 -9.68
C LEU A 449 -8.57 7.46 -9.16
N PRO A 450 -8.22 6.37 -9.89
CA PRO A 450 -6.99 5.63 -9.64
C PRO A 450 -5.77 6.56 -9.63
N SER A 451 -4.78 6.29 -8.77
CA SER A 451 -3.59 7.15 -8.65
C SER A 451 -2.75 7.22 -9.93
N GLU A 452 -2.84 6.21 -10.78
CA GLU A 452 -2.18 6.15 -12.09
C GLU A 452 -2.95 6.88 -13.20
N ALA A 453 -4.15 7.40 -12.92
CA ALA A 453 -4.96 8.08 -13.92
C ALA A 453 -4.35 9.43 -14.31
N ASP A 454 -4.30 9.70 -15.63
CA ASP A 454 -3.84 10.98 -16.16
C ASP A 454 -4.87 12.10 -15.88
N ILE A 455 -4.68 12.82 -14.77
CA ILE A 455 -5.62 13.85 -14.28
C ILE A 455 -5.83 15.00 -15.28
N ARG A 456 -4.76 15.48 -15.92
CA ARG A 456 -4.83 16.68 -16.78
C ARG A 456 -5.77 16.49 -17.98
N PRO A 457 -5.66 15.41 -18.78
CA PRO A 457 -6.65 15.08 -19.80
C PRO A 457 -8.09 15.05 -19.29
N THR A 458 -8.34 14.39 -18.14
CA THR A 458 -9.68 14.27 -17.57
C THR A 458 -10.25 15.62 -17.16
N VAL A 459 -9.47 16.46 -16.45
CA VAL A 459 -9.89 17.81 -16.07
C VAL A 459 -10.18 18.66 -17.30
N ASN A 460 -9.30 18.63 -18.31
CA ASN A 460 -9.49 19.41 -19.54
C ASN A 460 -10.74 18.98 -20.29
N ALA A 461 -10.99 17.67 -20.42
CA ALA A 461 -12.19 17.15 -21.08
C ALA A 461 -13.46 17.73 -20.44
N VAL A 462 -13.52 17.72 -19.10
CA VAL A 462 -14.64 18.27 -18.34
C VAL A 462 -14.77 19.77 -18.52
N THR A 463 -13.70 20.54 -18.34
CA THR A 463 -13.76 22.01 -18.41
C THR A 463 -13.99 22.52 -19.84
N ASP A 464 -13.57 21.76 -20.86
CA ASP A 464 -13.82 22.10 -22.27
C ASP A 464 -15.28 21.84 -22.66
N ALA A 465 -15.87 20.75 -22.17
CA ALA A 465 -17.28 20.42 -22.41
C ALA A 465 -18.25 21.31 -21.60
N TYR A 466 -17.84 21.71 -20.39
CA TYR A 466 -18.62 22.52 -19.46
C TYR A 466 -17.80 23.74 -19.02
N PRO A 467 -17.81 24.84 -19.80
CA PRO A 467 -16.96 26.02 -19.55
C PRO A 467 -17.19 26.73 -18.22
N GLU A 468 -18.35 26.53 -17.59
CA GLU A 468 -18.68 27.04 -16.25
C GLU A 468 -18.33 26.04 -15.13
N THR A 469 -17.48 25.07 -15.45
CA THR A 469 -16.92 24.09 -14.49
C THR A 469 -15.46 24.40 -14.21
N SER A 470 -15.06 24.28 -12.94
CA SER A 470 -13.68 24.44 -12.51
C SER A 470 -13.28 23.37 -11.51
N LEU A 471 -12.00 22.98 -11.52
CA LEU A 471 -11.44 22.13 -10.49
C LEU A 471 -11.20 22.96 -9.22
N ALA A 472 -11.95 22.67 -8.17
CA ALA A 472 -11.89 23.35 -6.88
C ALA A 472 -10.83 22.75 -5.95
N ALA A 473 -10.68 21.42 -5.97
CA ALA A 473 -9.68 20.73 -5.15
C ALA A 473 -9.12 19.48 -5.85
N LYS A 474 -7.84 19.20 -5.59
CA LYS A 474 -7.19 17.91 -5.84
C LYS A 474 -6.57 17.44 -4.53
N ARG A 475 -6.83 16.20 -4.11
CA ARG A 475 -6.24 15.57 -2.93
C ARG A 475 -5.82 14.15 -3.30
N GLU A 476 -4.63 13.74 -2.87
CA GLU A 476 -4.25 12.33 -2.86
C GLU A 476 -4.54 11.81 -1.46
N THR A 477 -5.36 10.77 -1.39
CA THR A 477 -5.86 10.21 -0.13
C THR A 477 -5.67 8.71 -0.16
N GLU A 478 -5.11 8.16 0.91
CA GLU A 478 -5.16 6.72 1.15
C GLU A 478 -6.62 6.32 1.33
N ARG A 479 -7.08 5.33 0.57
CA ARG A 479 -8.43 4.78 0.76
C ARG A 479 -8.56 4.42 2.25
N PRO A 480 -9.55 4.96 2.99
CA PRO A 480 -9.73 4.59 4.38
C PRO A 480 -9.80 3.07 4.45
N ALA A 481 -8.98 2.47 5.32
CA ALA A 481 -9.06 1.05 5.63
C ALA A 481 -10.39 0.77 6.34
N GLU A 482 -11.51 0.84 5.61
CA GLU A 482 -12.75 0.23 6.02
C GLU A 482 -12.52 -1.27 5.97
N THR A 483 -12.57 -1.91 7.13
CA THR A 483 -12.33 -3.32 7.43
C THR A 483 -13.13 -4.36 6.61
N ASP A 484 -13.89 -3.93 5.58
CA ASP A 484 -14.70 -4.69 4.63
C ASP A 484 -13.95 -5.02 3.30
N THR A 485 -12.73 -4.53 3.11
CA THR A 485 -11.98 -4.53 1.82
C THR A 485 -11.89 -5.90 1.18
N GLY A 486 -11.56 -6.95 1.94
CA GLY A 486 -11.46 -8.30 1.40
C GLY A 486 -12.79 -8.81 0.81
N PHE A 487 -13.93 -8.48 1.42
CA PHE A 487 -15.24 -8.91 0.92
C PHE A 487 -15.67 -8.10 -0.30
N ARG A 488 -15.49 -6.77 -0.27
CA ARG A 488 -15.89 -5.87 -1.35
C ARG A 488 -15.00 -6.05 -2.59
N ASP A 489 -13.68 -6.17 -2.44
CA ASP A 489 -12.78 -6.34 -3.58
C ASP A 489 -12.98 -7.70 -4.26
N ARG A 490 -13.11 -8.80 -3.48
CA ARG A 490 -13.48 -10.11 -4.03
C ARG A 490 -14.83 -10.07 -4.75
N LEU A 491 -15.78 -9.28 -4.23
CA LEU A 491 -17.11 -9.17 -4.81
C LEU A 491 -17.10 -8.36 -6.10
N THR A 492 -16.40 -7.22 -6.14
CA THR A 492 -16.24 -6.39 -7.34
C THR A 492 -15.51 -7.14 -8.45
N ASP A 493 -14.43 -7.86 -8.14
CA ASP A 493 -13.71 -8.70 -9.13
C ASP A 493 -14.57 -9.85 -9.67
N THR A 494 -15.55 -10.31 -8.87
CA THR A 494 -16.40 -11.43 -9.25
C THR A 494 -17.64 -10.96 -10.01
N LEU A 495 -18.19 -9.77 -9.75
CA LEU A 495 -19.35 -9.24 -10.47
C LEU A 495 -18.94 -8.76 -11.86
N SER A 496 -19.78 -9.01 -12.87
CA SER A 496 -19.62 -8.31 -14.15
C SER A 496 -20.18 -6.90 -14.03
N ASP A 497 -19.69 -5.93 -14.81
CA ASP A 497 -20.20 -4.55 -14.84
C ASP A 497 -21.75 -4.51 -14.84
N ARG A 498 -22.39 -5.27 -15.73
CA ARG A 498 -23.85 -5.31 -15.84
C ARG A 498 -24.57 -5.87 -14.60
N GLN A 499 -23.92 -6.76 -13.85
CA GLN A 499 -24.46 -7.32 -12.61
C GLN A 499 -24.33 -6.33 -11.45
N GLU A 500 -23.21 -5.61 -11.39
CA GLU A 500 -23.00 -4.54 -10.41
C GLU A 500 -23.99 -3.39 -10.65
N THR A 501 -24.09 -2.89 -11.89
CA THR A 501 -25.07 -1.89 -12.32
C THR A 501 -26.48 -2.24 -11.86
N VAL A 502 -26.94 -3.46 -12.16
CA VAL A 502 -28.30 -3.92 -11.83
C VAL A 502 -28.51 -4.05 -10.32
N LEU A 503 -27.49 -4.49 -9.57
CA LEU A 503 -27.57 -4.64 -8.12
C LEU A 503 -27.61 -3.29 -7.41
N GLN A 504 -26.76 -2.33 -7.83
CA GLN A 504 -26.75 -0.96 -7.31
C GLN A 504 -28.08 -0.25 -7.59
N ALA A 505 -28.60 -0.35 -8.82
CA ALA A 505 -29.88 0.24 -9.18
C ALA A 505 -31.04 -0.35 -8.36
N ALA A 506 -31.06 -1.67 -8.14
CA ALA A 506 -32.03 -2.31 -7.26
C ALA A 506 -31.92 -1.85 -5.80
N TYR A 507 -30.70 -1.65 -5.31
CA TYR A 507 -30.49 -1.16 -3.95
C TYR A 507 -31.03 0.27 -3.78
N HIS A 508 -30.60 1.21 -4.62
CA HIS A 508 -30.97 2.62 -4.48
C HIS A 508 -32.44 2.92 -4.83
N SER A 509 -33.07 2.11 -5.69
CA SER A 509 -34.50 2.24 -6.00
C SER A 509 -35.44 1.66 -4.94
N GLY A 510 -34.90 1.13 -3.82
CA GLY A 510 -35.71 0.52 -2.76
C GLY A 510 -36.35 -0.81 -3.18
N TYR A 511 -35.84 -1.49 -4.23
CA TYR A 511 -36.39 -2.76 -4.73
C TYR A 511 -36.38 -3.88 -3.66
N PHE A 512 -35.39 -3.85 -2.77
CA PHE A 512 -35.24 -4.83 -1.69
C PHE A 512 -36.01 -4.49 -0.41
N GLU A 513 -36.65 -3.31 -0.35
CA GLU A 513 -37.30 -2.81 0.85
C GLU A 513 -38.77 -3.29 0.99
N TRP A 514 -39.34 -3.10 2.17
CA TRP A 514 -40.76 -3.35 2.42
C TRP A 514 -41.42 -2.17 3.14
N PRO A 515 -42.41 -1.48 2.53
CA PRO A 515 -42.86 -1.64 1.14
C PRO A 515 -41.74 -1.33 0.12
N ARG A 516 -41.85 -1.84 -1.11
CA ARG A 516 -40.83 -1.61 -2.14
C ARG A 516 -40.97 -0.20 -2.71
N GLY A 517 -39.86 0.51 -2.86
CA GLY A 517 -39.79 1.80 -3.58
C GLY A 517 -39.95 1.64 -5.10
N SER A 518 -39.46 0.53 -5.69
CA SER A 518 -39.58 0.24 -7.11
C SER A 518 -39.89 -1.24 -7.41
N THR A 519 -40.65 -1.48 -8.48
CA THR A 519 -40.91 -2.82 -9.02
C THR A 519 -39.79 -3.29 -9.96
N ALA A 520 -39.84 -4.59 -10.34
CA ALA A 520 -38.86 -5.14 -11.28
C ALA A 520 -39.08 -4.62 -12.70
N GLU A 521 -40.34 -4.41 -13.09
CA GLU A 521 -40.70 -3.85 -14.38
C GLU A 521 -40.15 -2.43 -14.52
N GLU A 522 -40.43 -1.57 -13.54
CA GLU A 522 -39.95 -0.19 -13.56
C GLU A 522 -38.42 -0.10 -13.54
N LEU A 523 -37.75 -0.90 -12.72
CA LEU A 523 -36.29 -0.94 -12.68
C LEU A 523 -35.68 -1.44 -14.01
N ALA A 524 -36.35 -2.36 -14.69
CA ALA A 524 -35.90 -2.86 -15.98
C ALA A 524 -36.01 -1.77 -17.07
N ASP A 525 -37.10 -1.00 -17.04
CA ASP A 525 -37.35 0.11 -17.94
C ASP A 525 -36.27 1.21 -17.75
N SER A 526 -35.97 1.63 -16.53
CA SER A 526 -34.93 2.64 -16.23
C SER A 526 -33.52 2.21 -16.63
N LEU A 527 -33.25 0.89 -16.70
CA LEU A 527 -31.97 0.33 -17.14
C LEU A 527 -31.93 -0.03 -18.64
N ASP A 528 -33.01 0.24 -19.38
CA ASP A 528 -33.23 -0.13 -20.79
C ASP A 528 -32.96 -1.63 -21.06
N ILE A 529 -33.54 -2.50 -20.23
CA ILE A 529 -33.48 -3.96 -20.39
C ILE A 529 -34.83 -4.63 -20.16
N SER A 530 -34.97 -5.87 -20.63
CA SER A 530 -36.17 -6.66 -20.33
C SER A 530 -36.19 -7.10 -18.86
N SER A 531 -37.39 -7.15 -18.24
CA SER A 531 -37.59 -7.69 -16.88
C SER A 531 -36.99 -9.10 -16.68
N PRO A 532 -37.10 -10.05 -17.63
CA PRO A 532 -36.39 -11.34 -17.53
C PRO A 532 -34.86 -11.20 -17.46
N THR A 533 -34.28 -10.25 -18.20
CA THR A 533 -32.84 -9.95 -18.17
C THR A 533 -32.44 -9.39 -16.81
N LEU A 534 -33.21 -8.44 -16.27
CA LEU A 534 -33.02 -7.87 -14.93
C LEU A 534 -33.01 -8.97 -13.86
N HIS A 535 -34.03 -9.83 -13.83
CA HIS A 535 -34.13 -10.93 -12.86
C HIS A 535 -32.95 -11.89 -12.94
N ASN A 536 -32.48 -12.19 -14.16
CA ASN A 536 -31.32 -13.04 -14.37
C ASN A 536 -30.02 -12.39 -13.85
N HIS A 537 -29.83 -11.09 -14.08
CA HIS A 537 -28.68 -10.36 -13.54
C HIS A 537 -28.75 -10.26 -12.01
N LEU A 538 -29.89 -9.88 -11.43
CA LEU A 538 -30.08 -9.83 -9.98
C LEU A 538 -29.78 -11.16 -9.32
N ARG A 539 -30.35 -12.26 -9.85
CA ARG A 539 -30.12 -13.59 -9.28
C ARG A 539 -28.64 -13.98 -9.30
N LYS A 540 -27.93 -13.70 -10.39
CA LYS A 540 -26.49 -13.99 -10.50
C LYS A 540 -25.67 -13.09 -9.58
N ALA A 541 -26.00 -11.81 -9.50
CA ALA A 541 -25.33 -10.84 -8.64
C ALA A 541 -25.50 -11.22 -7.17
N GLN A 542 -26.75 -11.43 -6.74
CA GLN A 542 -27.07 -11.90 -5.38
C GLN A 542 -26.38 -13.22 -5.04
N GLN A 543 -26.32 -14.17 -5.98
CA GLN A 543 -25.59 -15.42 -5.74
C GLN A 543 -24.11 -15.16 -5.47
N LYS A 544 -23.46 -14.29 -6.24
CA LYS A 544 -22.06 -13.91 -6.05
C LYS A 544 -21.83 -13.19 -4.71
N VAL A 545 -22.73 -12.26 -4.35
CA VAL A 545 -22.73 -11.59 -3.03
C VAL A 545 -22.82 -12.61 -1.90
N LEU A 546 -23.78 -13.54 -1.99
CA LEU A 546 -23.98 -14.58 -0.97
C LEU A 546 -22.78 -15.54 -0.92
N THR A 547 -22.20 -15.92 -2.06
CA THR A 547 -20.98 -16.74 -2.11
C THR A 547 -19.81 -16.03 -1.43
N ALA A 548 -19.54 -14.77 -1.80
CA ALA A 548 -18.48 -13.98 -1.17
C ALA A 548 -18.68 -13.83 0.34
N PHE A 549 -19.94 -13.83 0.81
CA PHE A 549 -20.28 -13.63 2.22
C PHE A 549 -20.16 -14.93 3.03
N PHE A 550 -20.44 -16.09 2.42
CA PHE A 550 -20.43 -17.38 3.12
C PHE A 550 -19.16 -18.22 2.91
N ASP A 551 -18.34 -17.95 1.90
CA ASP A 551 -17.07 -18.66 1.65
C ASP A 551 -15.89 -18.14 2.52
N GLU A 552 -16.13 -17.96 3.83
CA GLU A 552 -15.05 -17.92 4.83
C GLU A 552 -14.60 -19.36 5.17
N ARG A 553 -13.65 -19.92 4.40
CA ARG A 553 -12.88 -21.09 4.84
C ARG A 553 -11.40 -20.99 4.45
N PRO A 554 -10.46 -21.07 5.41
CA PRO A 554 -9.11 -21.52 5.11
C PRO A 554 -9.21 -22.98 4.68
N THR A 555 -8.75 -23.28 3.47
CA THR A 555 -8.61 -24.66 3.01
C THR A 555 -7.34 -25.22 3.63
N GLU A 556 -7.40 -25.64 4.90
CA GLU A 556 -6.41 -26.60 5.42
C GLU A 556 -6.67 -27.96 4.77
N PRO A 557 -5.65 -28.60 4.16
CA PRO A 557 -5.78 -29.97 3.70
C PRO A 557 -5.95 -30.88 4.91
N ARG A 558 -7.11 -31.55 5.01
CA ARG A 558 -7.29 -32.65 5.96
C ARG A 558 -6.33 -33.78 5.58
N GLN A 559 -5.27 -33.98 6.37
CA GLN A 559 -4.51 -35.23 6.34
C GLN A 559 -5.46 -36.39 6.68
N PRO A 560 -5.44 -37.50 5.91
CA PRO A 560 -6.12 -38.71 6.30
C PRO A 560 -5.46 -39.26 7.56
N ALA A 561 -6.27 -39.60 8.57
CA ALA A 561 -5.79 -40.31 9.74
C ALA A 561 -5.35 -41.71 9.32
N ASP A 562 -4.04 -41.95 9.37
CA ASP A 562 -3.49 -43.31 9.34
C ASP A 562 -3.99 -44.08 10.58
N ASN A 563 -4.45 -45.30 10.34
CA ASN A 563 -4.78 -46.30 11.34
C ASN A 563 -4.18 -47.63 10.90
#